data_AF-A0A1V9YD82-F1
#
_entry.id   AF-A0A1V9YD82-F1
#
_cell.length_a   1.000
_cell.length_b   1.000
_cell.length_c   1.000
_cell.angle_alpha   90.00
_cell.angle_beta   90.00
_cell.angle_gamma   90.00
#
_symmetry.space_group_name_H-M   'P 1'
#
loop_
_entity.id
_entity.type
_entity.pdbx_description
1 polymer ?
#
loop_
_entity_poly.entity_id
_entity_poly.type
_entity_poly.pdbx_seq_one_letter_code
_entity_poly.pdbx_strand_id
1 'polypeptide(L)'
;MATTCRYDYCDRFAKQSGLCLTHFRWMHPATSPSHCSSASASPSNRTTADPKLKLKNRNRKCRTEHCLSYARSGGFCTRHGGGRKCKYENCTTASQTGGFCRLHGGGSRCRVEACAQFARIGGLCLQHNRGRTETKSLYPPAHDLYESPVRS
;
A
#
# COMPACT_ATOMS: atom_id res chain seq x y z
N MET A 1 7.73 4.22 -18.78
CA MET A 1 7.79 5.40 -17.88
C MET A 1 6.65 5.29 -16.88
N ALA A 2 6.87 5.56 -15.58
CA ALA A 2 5.79 5.53 -14.58
C ALA A 2 4.91 6.77 -14.74
N THR A 3 3.65 6.60 -15.13
CA THR A 3 2.71 7.70 -15.36
C THR A 3 1.92 8.02 -14.09
N THR A 4 1.61 9.29 -13.86
CA THR A 4 0.68 9.73 -12.82
C THR A 4 -0.75 9.36 -13.20
N CYS A 5 -1.63 9.29 -12.21
CA CYS A 5 -3.04 9.04 -12.41
C CYS A 5 -3.66 10.16 -13.28
N ARG A 6 -4.44 9.77 -14.29
CA ARG A 6 -5.14 10.68 -15.22
C ARG A 6 -6.22 11.53 -14.55
N TYR A 7 -6.71 11.12 -13.38
CA TYR A 7 -7.72 11.85 -12.61
C TYR A 7 -7.15 13.15 -12.06
N ASP A 8 -7.94 14.21 -12.14
CA ASP A 8 -7.57 15.56 -11.74
C ASP A 8 -7.16 15.63 -10.26
N TYR A 9 -6.10 16.37 -9.95
CA TYR A 9 -5.51 16.49 -8.60
C TYR A 9 -5.12 15.16 -7.93
N CYS A 10 -4.76 14.13 -8.71
CA CYS A 10 -4.31 12.85 -8.19
C CYS A 10 -2.83 12.56 -8.46
N ASP A 11 -1.97 12.83 -7.48
CA ASP A 11 -0.53 12.53 -7.55
C ASP A 11 -0.16 11.05 -7.33
N ARG A 12 -1.16 10.16 -7.33
CA ARG A 12 -0.92 8.72 -7.20
C ARG A 12 -0.45 8.16 -8.54
N PHE A 13 0.45 7.17 -8.50
CA PHE A 13 0.84 6.46 -9.72
C PHE A 13 -0.34 5.74 -10.37
N ALA A 14 -0.44 5.86 -11.69
CA ALA A 14 -1.32 5.04 -12.50
C ALA A 14 -0.83 3.59 -12.44
N LYS A 15 -1.74 2.68 -12.08
CA LYS A 15 -1.45 1.25 -11.93
C LYS A 15 -2.19 0.40 -12.95
N GLN A 16 -3.29 0.91 -13.51
CA GLN A 16 -4.07 0.26 -14.55
C GLN A 16 -4.76 1.34 -15.39
N SER A 17 -4.68 1.21 -16.72
CA SER A 17 -5.35 2.09 -17.70
C SER A 17 -5.19 3.60 -17.45
N GLY A 18 -4.01 4.04 -16.99
CA GLY A 18 -3.76 5.45 -16.68
C GLY A 18 -4.37 5.95 -15.36
N LEU A 19 -5.03 5.09 -14.56
CA LEU A 19 -5.66 5.44 -13.29
C LEU A 19 -4.95 4.78 -12.10
N CYS A 20 -5.01 5.41 -10.92
CA CYS A 20 -4.61 4.76 -9.67
C CYS A 20 -5.63 3.68 -9.28
N LEU A 21 -5.23 2.70 -8.46
CA LEU A 21 -6.12 1.61 -8.02
C LEU A 21 -7.44 2.08 -7.39
N THR A 22 -7.45 3.25 -6.73
CA THR A 22 -8.65 3.83 -6.14
C THR A 22 -9.61 4.33 -7.22
N HIS A 23 -9.11 5.14 -8.17
CA HIS A 23 -9.93 5.67 -9.26
C HIS A 23 -10.32 4.60 -10.29
N PHE A 24 -9.45 3.61 -10.54
CA PHE A 24 -9.78 2.49 -11.42
C PHE A 24 -10.98 1.69 -10.89
N ARG A 25 -11.04 1.43 -9.57
CA ARG A 25 -12.17 0.72 -8.94
C ARG A 25 -13.44 1.56 -8.84
N TRP A 26 -13.32 2.88 -8.89
CA TRP A 26 -14.44 3.81 -8.82
C TRP A 26 -15.04 4.09 -10.21
N MET A 27 -14.21 4.14 -11.26
CA MET A 27 -14.66 4.29 -12.65
C MET A 27 -15.13 2.98 -13.30
N HIS A 28 -14.74 1.84 -12.73
CA HIS A 28 -15.27 0.53 -13.11
C HIS A 28 -15.92 -0.16 -11.90
N PRO A 29 -17.08 0.32 -11.42
CA PRO A 29 -17.86 -0.37 -10.43
C PRO A 29 -18.44 -1.64 -11.08
N ALA A 30 -17.68 -2.73 -11.00
CA ALA A 30 -18.08 -4.09 -11.31
C ALA A 30 -18.61 -4.35 -12.74
N THR A 31 -17.74 -4.88 -13.61
CA THR A 31 -18.10 -6.14 -14.27
C THR A 31 -17.99 -7.25 -13.21
N SER A 32 -18.95 -7.28 -12.28
CA SER A 32 -19.25 -8.52 -11.57
C SER A 32 -19.83 -9.48 -12.61
N PRO A 33 -19.37 -10.73 -12.71
CA PRO A 33 -20.30 -11.75 -13.14
C PRO A 33 -21.43 -11.78 -12.10
N SER A 34 -22.64 -11.53 -12.58
CA SER A 34 -23.89 -12.11 -12.07
C SER A 34 -23.57 -13.44 -11.35
N HIS A 35 -23.98 -13.65 -10.10
CA HIS A 35 -25.35 -14.01 -9.79
C HIS A 35 -25.83 -13.41 -8.46
N CYS A 36 -27.01 -12.82 -8.52
CA CYS A 36 -27.83 -12.39 -7.40
C CYS A 36 -28.71 -13.53 -6.85
N SER A 37 -29.06 -13.34 -5.58
CA SER A 37 -29.96 -14.00 -4.60
C SER A 37 -31.23 -14.70 -5.14
N SER A 38 -31.93 -15.65 -4.50
CA SER A 38 -32.29 -15.84 -3.07
C SER A 38 -32.97 -17.22 -2.89
N ALA A 39 -32.77 -17.95 -1.78
CA ALA A 39 -33.78 -18.88 -1.22
C ALA A 39 -33.38 -19.35 0.18
N SER A 40 -34.26 -19.15 1.14
CA SER A 40 -34.20 -19.69 2.49
C SER A 40 -34.44 -21.20 2.47
N ALA A 41 -33.46 -22.02 2.87
CA ALA A 41 -33.68 -23.35 3.40
C ALA A 41 -32.45 -23.77 4.23
N SER A 42 -32.70 -24.25 5.44
CA SER A 42 -31.70 -24.70 6.41
C SER A 42 -31.04 -26.04 6.01
N PRO A 43 -30.26 -26.67 6.92
CA PRO A 43 -28.90 -27.13 6.68
C PRO A 43 -28.82 -28.52 6.02
N SER A 44 -27.73 -28.80 5.29
CA SER A 44 -27.00 -30.10 5.28
C SER A 44 -26.06 -30.23 4.08
N ASN A 45 -24.85 -30.71 4.35
CA ASN A 45 -23.92 -31.39 3.45
C ASN A 45 -23.57 -30.73 2.10
N ARG A 46 -22.43 -30.03 2.08
CA ARG A 46 -21.50 -30.10 0.95
C ARG A 46 -20.18 -30.69 1.39
N THR A 47 -20.09 -32.01 1.25
CA THR A 47 -18.84 -32.73 1.08
C THR A 47 -18.49 -32.73 -0.40
N THR A 48 -17.68 -31.77 -0.84
CA THR A 48 -16.73 -32.00 -1.94
C THR A 48 -15.46 -31.25 -1.57
N ALA A 49 -14.41 -32.02 -1.34
CA ALA A 49 -13.14 -31.59 -0.78
C ALA A 49 -12.45 -30.52 -1.64
N ASP A 50 -12.29 -29.31 -1.09
CA ASP A 50 -11.24 -28.39 -1.52
C ASP A 50 -9.87 -28.98 -1.13
N PRO A 51 -8.95 -29.21 -2.07
CA PRO A 51 -7.64 -29.75 -1.77
C PRO A 51 -6.80 -28.72 -1.01
N LYS A 52 -6.91 -28.80 0.32
CA LYS A 52 -5.92 -28.37 1.31
C LYS A 52 -5.44 -26.94 1.09
N LEU A 53 -6.12 -25.99 1.71
CA LEU A 53 -5.48 -24.77 2.21
C LEU A 53 -4.36 -25.19 3.17
N LYS A 54 -3.22 -25.63 2.62
CA LYS A 54 -2.01 -25.99 3.37
C LYS A 54 -1.64 -24.74 4.13
N LEU A 55 -1.92 -24.76 5.43
CA LEU A 55 -1.52 -23.72 6.37
C LEU A 55 -0.04 -23.45 6.11
N LYS A 56 0.25 -22.28 5.52
CA LYS A 56 1.60 -21.93 5.09
C LYS A 56 2.43 -21.80 6.36
N ASN A 57 3.19 -22.84 6.69
CA ASN A 57 4.17 -22.79 7.77
C ASN A 57 5.13 -21.63 7.49
N ARG A 58 5.01 -20.57 8.29
CA ARG A 58 5.77 -19.32 8.18
C ARG A 58 7.21 -19.47 8.69
N ASN A 59 7.54 -20.62 9.28
CA ASN A 59 8.83 -20.94 9.87
C ASN A 59 9.68 -21.89 9.01
N ARG A 60 9.30 -22.11 7.74
CA ARG A 60 10.13 -22.95 6.84
C ARG A 60 11.45 -22.25 6.54
N LYS A 61 12.56 -22.98 6.54
CA LYS A 61 13.88 -22.47 6.15
C LYS A 61 14.00 -22.32 4.63
N CYS A 62 14.90 -21.46 4.19
CA CYS A 62 15.26 -21.31 2.78
C CYS A 62 15.87 -22.61 2.24
N ARG A 63 15.50 -23.01 1.02
CA ARG A 63 15.99 -24.22 0.33
C ARG A 63 17.42 -24.10 -0.19
N THR A 64 18.02 -22.92 -0.13
CA THR A 64 19.41 -22.71 -0.53
C THR A 64 20.33 -23.29 0.54
N GLU A 65 21.32 -24.05 0.11
CA GLU A 65 22.38 -24.60 0.97
C GLU A 65 22.96 -23.51 1.87
N HIS A 66 23.18 -23.83 3.14
CA HIS A 66 23.74 -22.92 4.15
C HIS A 66 22.97 -21.61 4.37
N CYS A 67 21.69 -21.51 3.96
CA CYS A 67 20.86 -20.34 4.24
C CYS A 67 19.98 -20.54 5.48
N LEU A 68 20.32 -19.84 6.57
CA LEU A 68 19.55 -19.87 7.82
C LEU A 68 18.29 -19.00 7.80
N SER A 69 18.07 -18.24 6.73
CA SER A 69 16.90 -17.35 6.62
C SER A 69 15.61 -18.14 6.40
N TYR A 70 14.50 -17.59 6.88
CA TYR A 70 13.18 -18.16 6.64
C TYR A 70 12.68 -17.92 5.21
N ALA A 71 12.03 -18.93 4.66
CA ALA A 71 11.39 -18.92 3.36
C ALA A 71 10.09 -18.10 3.40
N ARG A 72 9.91 -17.21 2.43
CA ARG A 72 8.70 -16.40 2.27
C ARG A 72 7.76 -17.02 1.24
N SER A 73 8.29 -17.38 0.09
CA SER A 73 7.56 -17.98 -1.03
C SER A 73 8.45 -18.97 -1.77
N GLY A 74 7.86 -19.98 -2.41
CA GLY A 74 8.59 -20.97 -3.21
C GLY A 74 9.64 -21.81 -2.45
N GLY A 75 9.71 -21.71 -1.12
CA GLY A 75 10.78 -22.31 -0.32
C GLY A 75 12.05 -21.46 -0.25
N PHE A 76 12.03 -20.20 -0.69
CA PHE A 76 13.20 -19.32 -0.67
C PHE A 76 12.99 -18.09 0.21
N CYS A 77 14.08 -17.52 0.75
CA CYS A 77 14.06 -16.26 1.48
C CYS A 77 14.05 -15.06 0.51
N THR A 78 13.92 -13.83 1.02
CA THR A 78 13.91 -12.62 0.18
C THR A 78 15.14 -12.54 -0.74
N ARG A 79 16.32 -12.90 -0.22
CA ARG A 79 17.59 -12.83 -0.97
C ARG A 79 17.71 -13.91 -2.03
N HIS A 80 17.05 -15.06 -1.84
CA HIS A 80 17.13 -16.20 -2.76
C HIS A 80 15.86 -16.39 -3.60
N GLY A 81 15.06 -15.33 -3.79
CA GLY A 81 13.91 -15.35 -4.71
C GLY A 81 12.53 -15.60 -4.09
N GLY A 82 12.43 -15.66 -2.77
CA GLY A 82 11.15 -15.70 -2.06
C GLY A 82 10.41 -14.35 -1.97
N GLY A 83 11.06 -13.27 -2.39
CA GLY A 83 10.45 -11.95 -2.51
C GLY A 83 9.50 -11.87 -3.71
N ARG A 84 8.47 -11.02 -3.60
CA ARG A 84 7.61 -10.71 -4.75
C ARG A 84 8.38 -9.84 -5.74
N LYS A 85 8.33 -10.17 -7.02
CA LYS A 85 8.91 -9.36 -8.11
C LYS A 85 7.96 -8.23 -8.50
N CYS A 86 8.54 -7.19 -9.09
CA CYS A 86 7.79 -6.10 -9.70
C CYS A 86 6.91 -6.65 -10.83
N LYS A 87 5.64 -6.23 -10.87
CA LYS A 87 4.66 -6.61 -11.90
C LYS A 87 4.86 -5.87 -13.22
N TYR A 88 5.70 -4.83 -13.25
CA TYR A 88 6.01 -4.11 -14.48
C TYR A 88 6.79 -5.03 -15.44
N GLU A 89 6.43 -4.96 -16.73
CA GLU A 89 7.03 -5.76 -17.80
C GLU A 89 8.56 -5.73 -17.76
N ASN A 90 9.18 -6.90 -17.87
CA ASN A 90 10.64 -7.09 -17.85
C ASN A 90 11.37 -6.54 -16.60
N CYS A 91 10.65 -6.27 -15.50
CA CYS A 91 11.28 -5.78 -14.27
C CYS A 91 11.59 -6.93 -13.29
N THR A 92 12.87 -7.23 -13.10
CA THR A 92 13.32 -8.30 -12.18
C THR A 92 13.46 -7.84 -10.72
N THR A 93 13.28 -6.54 -10.45
CA THR A 93 13.47 -5.95 -9.12
C THR A 93 12.39 -6.38 -8.13
N ALA A 94 12.72 -6.35 -6.85
CA ALA A 94 11.78 -6.69 -5.78
C ALA A 94 10.67 -5.64 -5.64
N SER A 95 9.42 -6.11 -5.56
CA SER A 95 8.28 -5.24 -5.28
C SER A 95 8.26 -4.82 -3.82
N GLN A 96 7.90 -3.56 -3.56
CA GLN A 96 7.73 -3.00 -2.22
C GLN A 96 6.28 -3.08 -1.76
N THR A 97 5.37 -2.42 -2.49
CA THR A 97 3.94 -2.36 -2.15
C THR A 97 3.12 -2.39 -3.42
N GLY A 98 1.94 -3.03 -3.36
CA GLY A 98 1.04 -3.12 -4.53
C GLY A 98 1.60 -3.96 -5.70
N GLY A 99 2.69 -4.71 -5.49
CA GLY A 99 3.32 -5.51 -6.54
C GLY A 99 4.30 -4.74 -7.42
N PHE A 100 4.66 -3.51 -7.10
CA PHE A 100 5.62 -2.73 -7.88
C PHE A 100 6.87 -2.38 -7.08
N CYS A 101 8.01 -2.18 -7.76
CA CYS A 101 9.25 -1.70 -7.16
C CYS A 101 9.24 -0.18 -7.01
N ARG A 102 10.25 0.39 -6.33
CA ARG A 102 10.34 1.83 -6.07
C ARG A 102 10.25 2.71 -7.32
N LEU A 103 10.82 2.26 -8.44
CA LEU A 103 10.80 2.97 -9.72
C LEU A 103 9.46 2.84 -10.46
N HIS A 104 8.73 1.75 -10.21
CA HIS A 104 7.45 1.46 -10.87
C HIS A 104 6.23 1.72 -9.97
N GLY A 105 6.36 2.58 -8.96
CA GLY A 105 5.24 2.98 -8.10
C GLY A 105 5.04 2.15 -6.82
N GLY A 106 6.09 1.43 -6.41
CA GLY A 106 6.18 0.71 -5.14
C GLY A 106 6.58 1.61 -3.99
N GLY A 107 5.62 1.94 -3.14
CA GLY A 107 5.79 2.84 -2.00
C GLY A 107 4.90 4.08 -2.11
N SER A 108 4.70 4.79 -1.00
CA SER A 108 3.94 6.04 -0.95
C SER A 108 4.87 7.25 -1.07
N ARG A 109 4.35 8.34 -1.66
CA ARG A 109 4.99 9.66 -1.58
C ARG A 109 4.72 10.27 -0.20
N CYS A 110 5.55 11.23 0.16
CA CYS A 110 5.32 12.07 1.31
C CYS A 110 3.96 12.76 1.17
N ARG A 111 3.19 12.82 2.26
CA ARG A 111 1.88 13.46 2.31
C ARG A 111 1.94 14.99 2.31
N VAL A 112 3.13 15.56 2.53
CA VAL A 112 3.34 17.00 2.45
C VAL A 112 3.24 17.42 0.98
N GLU A 113 2.42 18.43 0.73
CA GLU A 113 2.23 19.04 -0.59
C GLU A 113 3.57 19.43 -1.23
N ALA A 114 3.68 19.25 -2.54
CA ALA A 114 4.91 19.48 -3.32
C ALA A 114 6.14 18.65 -2.90
N CYS A 115 6.01 17.67 -2.01
CA CYS A 115 7.13 16.82 -1.61
C CYS A 115 7.27 15.58 -2.51
N ALA A 116 8.23 15.59 -3.42
CA ALA A 116 8.52 14.44 -4.29
C ALA A 116 9.17 13.24 -3.56
N GLN A 117 9.54 13.39 -2.29
CA GLN A 117 10.23 12.35 -1.52
C GLN A 117 9.32 11.17 -1.17
N PHE A 118 9.91 10.00 -1.00
CA PHE A 118 9.17 8.81 -0.57
C PHE A 118 8.88 8.88 0.93
N ALA A 119 7.65 8.55 1.28
CA ALA A 119 7.27 8.34 2.67
C ALA A 119 8.03 7.14 3.25
N ARG A 120 8.44 7.29 4.50
CA ARG A 120 9.11 6.25 5.29
C ARG A 120 8.14 5.72 6.33
N ILE A 121 7.67 6.61 7.20
CA ILE A 121 6.82 6.27 8.34
C ILE A 121 5.64 7.25 8.37
N GLY A 122 4.44 6.74 8.65
CA GLY A 122 3.24 7.58 8.84
C GLY A 122 2.81 8.40 7.63
N GLY A 123 3.29 8.07 6.43
CA GLY A 123 3.05 8.84 5.20
C GLY A 123 3.98 10.04 5.02
N LEU A 124 5.03 10.20 5.83
CA LEU A 124 5.97 11.32 5.74
C LEU A 124 7.37 10.84 5.34
N CYS A 125 8.11 11.66 4.60
CA CYS A 125 9.51 11.39 4.27
C CYS A 125 10.41 11.62 5.49
N LEU A 126 11.70 11.28 5.39
CA LEU A 126 12.63 11.45 6.51
C LEU A 126 12.76 12.92 6.95
N GLN A 127 12.67 13.88 6.03
CA GLN A 127 12.73 15.30 6.36
C GLN A 127 11.47 15.74 7.12
N HIS A 128 10.29 15.40 6.60
CA HIS A 128 9.01 15.81 7.17
C HIS A 128 8.58 14.97 8.39
N ASN A 129 9.22 13.83 8.65
CA ASN A 129 8.96 13.01 9.84
C ASN A 129 9.81 13.43 11.06
N ARG A 130 10.77 14.35 10.92
CA ARG A 130 11.68 14.78 12.01
C ARG A 130 10.98 15.57 13.13
N GLY A 131 9.77 16.09 12.89
CA GLY A 131 9.01 16.87 13.88
C GLY A 131 7.62 16.30 14.22
N ARG A 132 7.33 15.05 13.83
CA ARG A 132 5.99 14.48 14.04
C ARG A 132 5.69 14.06 15.49
N THR A 133 6.61 14.33 16.41
CA THR A 133 6.41 14.13 17.85
C THR A 133 5.57 15.24 18.50
N GLU A 134 5.25 16.33 17.80
CA GLU A 134 4.65 17.52 18.43
C GLU A 134 3.30 17.97 17.84
N THR A 135 2.42 17.04 17.46
CA THR A 135 1.00 17.39 17.26
C THR A 135 0.09 16.43 17.99
N LYS A 136 0.26 16.36 19.31
CA LYS A 136 -0.86 16.24 20.24
C LYS A 136 -1.03 17.57 21.00
N SER A 137 -0.90 18.70 20.29
CA SER A 137 -1.36 19.97 20.83
C SER A 137 -2.88 19.99 20.74
N LEU A 138 -3.52 19.56 21.82
CA LEU A 138 -4.91 19.89 22.13
C LEU A 138 -5.02 21.32 22.69
N TYR A 139 -4.08 22.22 22.39
CA TYR A 139 -4.20 23.63 22.77
C TYR A 139 -3.65 24.55 21.67
N PRO A 140 -4.43 25.50 21.14
CA PRO A 140 -3.92 26.50 20.20
C PRO A 140 -2.95 27.46 20.92
N PRO A 141 -1.89 27.95 20.23
CA PRO A 141 -1.05 29.00 20.79
C PRO A 141 -1.85 30.29 20.88
N ALA A 142 -1.95 30.86 22.09
CA ALA A 142 -2.44 32.22 22.29
C ALA A 142 -1.42 33.18 21.65
N HIS A 143 -1.65 33.54 20.39
CA HIS A 143 -0.95 34.66 19.76
C HIS A 143 -1.80 35.91 19.94
N ASP A 144 -1.30 36.80 20.79
CA ASP A 144 -1.47 38.25 20.82
C ASP A 144 -2.67 38.82 20.05
N LEU A 145 -3.72 39.14 20.78
CA LEU A 145 -4.65 40.19 20.37
C LEU A 145 -4.50 41.39 21.31
N TYR A 146 -3.73 42.36 20.79
CA TYR A 146 -4.04 43.79 20.83
C TYR A 146 -3.59 44.58 22.07
N GLU A 147 -2.37 45.11 22.03
CA GLU A 147 -2.10 46.40 22.68
C GLU A 147 -2.80 47.55 21.91
N SER A 148 -3.77 48.14 22.60
CA SER A 148 -4.11 49.58 22.75
C SER A 148 -4.26 50.53 21.54
N PRO A 149 -5.22 51.47 21.69
CA PRO A 149 -4.90 52.88 21.49
C PRO A 149 -5.49 53.78 22.60
N VAL A 150 -4.63 54.66 23.09
CA VAL A 150 -4.92 55.88 23.84
C VAL A 150 -6.15 56.67 23.38
N ARG A 151 -6.95 57.14 24.35
CA ARG A 151 -7.86 58.33 24.34
C ARG A 151 -8.64 58.32 25.68
N SER A 152 -8.77 59.35 26.49
CA SER A 152 -8.27 60.74 26.57
C SER A 152 -8.30 61.14 28.04
#